data_AF-A0A6L3V649-F1
#
_entry.id   AF-A0A6L3V649-F1
#
_cell.length_a   1.000
_cell.length_b   1.000
_cell.length_c   1.000
_cell.angle_alpha   90.00
_cell.angle_beta   90.00
_cell.angle_gamma   90.00
#
_symmetry.space_group_name_H-M   'P 1'
#
loop_
_entity.id
_entity.type
_entity.pdbx_description
1 polymer ?
#
loop_
_entity_poly.entity_id
_entity_poly.type
_entity_poly.pdbx_seq_one_letter_code
_entity_poly.pdbx_strand_id
1 'polypeptide(L)'
;MKWHKRILTMIQQRSEKKVALCVDTSSNEAPILLINNIVKLFEQVKPDTILVQADFKIRTIAPIKSDTIKYYSHGKSSYTLVLEWAKEENIDTLFYITDVTGFISDEIDHVDFELFWLVPDDFLPQVPFGKVIKVA
;
A
#
# COMPACT_ATOMS: atom_id res chain seq x y z
N MET A 1 9.35 14.43 -9.09
CA MET A 1 8.29 15.29 -8.49
C MET A 1 6.85 14.96 -8.92
N LYS A 2 6.60 14.29 -10.06
CA LYS A 2 5.22 14.10 -10.57
C LYS A 2 4.35 13.21 -9.66
N TRP A 3 4.90 12.11 -9.13
CA TRP A 3 4.14 11.19 -8.28
C TRP A 3 3.75 11.80 -6.92
N HIS A 4 4.64 12.60 -6.30
CA HIS A 4 4.37 13.24 -4.99
C HIS A 4 3.13 14.14 -5.06
N LYS A 5 3.05 14.99 -6.09
CA LYS A 5 1.88 15.86 -6.31
C LYS A 5 0.61 15.05 -6.56
N ARG A 6 0.71 13.98 -7.35
CA ARG A 6 -0.43 13.09 -7.63
C ARG A 6 -0.93 12.41 -6.35
N ILE A 7 -0.06 11.80 -5.55
CA ILE A 7 -0.43 11.16 -4.29
C ILE A 7 -1.00 12.19 -3.32
N LEU A 8 -0.37 13.37 -3.18
CA LEU A 8 -0.88 14.46 -2.35
C LEU A 8 -2.33 14.82 -2.71
N THR A 9 -2.61 15.08 -3.99
CA THR A 9 -3.96 15.39 -4.45
C THR A 9 -4.93 14.25 -4.16
N MET A 10 -4.50 13.00 -4.34
CA MET A 10 -5.35 11.84 -4.06
C MET A 10 -5.69 11.69 -2.58
N ILE A 11 -4.73 11.94 -1.68
CA ILE A 11 -4.96 11.92 -0.22
C ILE A 11 -5.95 13.05 0.13
N GLN A 12 -5.73 14.25 -0.39
CA GLN A 12 -6.59 15.42 -0.10
C GLN A 12 -8.04 15.24 -0.58
N GLN A 13 -8.25 14.60 -1.74
CA GLN A 13 -9.58 14.24 -2.24
C GLN A 13 -10.33 13.23 -1.35
N ARG A 14 -9.64 12.64 -0.37
CA ARG A 14 -10.12 11.57 0.50
C ARG A 14 -10.00 11.95 1.97
N SER A 15 -10.09 13.25 2.29
CA SER A 15 -9.97 13.76 3.66
C SER A 15 -10.92 13.05 4.62
N GLU A 16 -12.17 12.85 4.21
CA GLU A 16 -13.24 12.23 5.01
C GLU A 16 -13.28 10.70 4.95
N LYS A 17 -12.38 10.07 4.19
CA LYS A 17 -12.37 8.60 3.99
C LYS A 17 -11.45 7.90 5.00
N LYS A 18 -11.80 6.67 5.39
CA LYS A 18 -10.91 5.76 6.13
C LYS A 18 -9.85 5.22 5.17
N VAL A 19 -8.63 5.73 5.30
CA VAL A 19 -7.50 5.43 4.40
C VAL A 19 -6.50 4.52 5.09
N ALA A 20 -6.04 3.50 4.36
CA ALA A 20 -4.92 2.67 4.77
C ALA A 20 -3.77 2.75 3.75
N LEU A 21 -2.54 2.67 4.25
CA LEU A 21 -1.33 2.49 3.47
C LEU A 21 -0.70 1.15 3.84
N CYS A 22 -0.68 0.21 2.90
CA CYS A 22 0.06 -1.03 3.04
C CYS A 22 1.46 -0.90 2.42
N VAL A 23 2.45 -1.40 3.15
CA VAL A 23 3.83 -1.58 2.68
C VAL A 23 4.09 -3.08 2.60
N ASP A 24 4.34 -3.56 1.38
CA ASP A 24 4.91 -4.89 1.17
C ASP A 24 6.37 -4.88 1.62
N THR A 25 6.65 -5.61 2.68
CA THR A 25 7.97 -5.69 3.30
C THR A 25 8.70 -6.98 2.93
N SER A 26 8.19 -7.77 1.99
CA SER A 26 8.74 -9.06 1.55
C SER A 26 10.03 -8.97 0.72
N SER A 27 10.35 -7.80 0.17
CA SER A 27 11.58 -7.58 -0.59
C SER A 27 12.28 -6.29 -0.16
N ASN A 28 13.61 -6.35 -0.13
CA ASN A 28 14.47 -5.18 0.07
C ASN A 28 14.81 -4.48 -1.26
N GLU A 29 14.31 -5.01 -2.39
CA GLU A 29 14.57 -4.48 -3.73
C GLU A 29 13.83 -3.15 -3.98
N ALA A 30 12.69 -2.95 -3.31
CA ALA A 30 12.00 -1.66 -3.35
C ALA A 30 12.84 -0.59 -2.64
N PRO A 31 13.03 0.62 -3.21
CA PRO A 31 13.93 1.62 -2.63
C PRO A 31 13.41 2.07 -1.26
N ILE A 32 14.08 1.64 -0.17
CA ILE A 32 13.71 1.97 1.22
C ILE A 32 13.45 3.47 1.40
N LEU A 33 14.28 4.30 0.77
CA LEU A 33 14.14 5.76 0.80
C LEU A 33 12.81 6.23 0.17
N LEU A 34 12.39 5.63 -0.94
CA LEU A 34 11.12 5.95 -1.61
C LEU A 34 9.93 5.57 -0.71
N ILE A 35 9.96 4.37 -0.14
CA ILE A 35 8.90 3.89 0.77
C ILE A 35 8.79 4.83 1.97
N ASN A 36 9.91 5.15 2.62
CA ASN A 36 9.92 6.07 3.77
C ASN A 36 9.38 7.45 3.39
N ASN A 37 9.70 7.97 2.21
CA ASN A 37 9.17 9.24 1.73
C ASN A 37 7.66 9.20 1.49
N ILE A 38 7.12 8.09 0.97
CA ILE A 38 5.68 7.90 0.81
C ILE A 38 5.01 7.85 2.19
N VAL A 39 5.50 7.02 3.11
CA VAL A 39 4.95 6.90 4.46
C VAL A 39 4.95 8.26 5.18
N LYS A 40 6.05 9.00 5.07
CA LYS A 40 6.17 10.36 5.64
C LYS A 40 5.17 11.36 5.01
N LEU A 41 4.89 11.24 3.72
CA LEU A 41 3.87 12.07 3.06
C LEU A 41 2.48 11.78 3.64
N PHE A 42 2.12 10.52 3.83
CA PHE A 42 0.85 10.15 4.46
C PHE A 42 0.78 10.64 5.91
N GLU A 43 1.85 10.46 6.68
CA GLU A 43 1.94 10.95 8.06
C GLU A 43 1.72 12.46 8.17
N GLN A 44 2.26 13.24 7.24
CA GLN A 44 2.12 14.71 7.23
C GLN A 44 0.73 15.18 6.76
N VAL A 45 0.14 14.50 5.79
CA VAL A 45 -1.07 14.99 5.10
C VAL A 45 -2.35 14.38 5.66
N LYS A 46 -2.31 13.13 6.12
CA LYS A 46 -3.44 12.38 6.65
C LYS A 46 -2.99 11.48 7.82
N PRO A 47 -2.69 12.07 8.99
CA PRO A 47 -2.09 11.37 10.14
C PRO A 47 -2.99 10.29 10.77
N ASP A 48 -4.27 10.26 10.43
CA ASP A 48 -5.23 9.20 10.77
C ASP A 48 -5.12 7.96 9.87
N THR A 49 -4.22 7.98 8.87
CA THR A 49 -3.97 6.81 8.00
C THR A 49 -3.51 5.61 8.82
N ILE A 50 -4.07 4.44 8.53
CA ILE A 50 -3.63 3.17 9.10
C ILE A 50 -2.46 2.63 8.26
N LEU A 51 -1.32 2.37 8.90
CA LEU A 51 -0.17 1.72 8.29
C LEU A 51 -0.24 0.21 8.51
N VAL A 52 -0.22 -0.53 7.42
CA VAL A 52 -0.15 -1.99 7.42
C VAL A 52 1.20 -2.41 6.86
N GLN A 53 1.95 -3.23 7.59
CA GLN A 53 3.17 -3.86 7.06
C GLN A 53 2.88 -5.33 6.83
N ALA A 54 3.15 -5.82 5.62
CA ALA A 54 2.89 -7.20 5.25
C ALA A 54 4.11 -7.83 4.56
N ASP A 55 4.51 -9.01 5.04
CA ASP A 55 5.37 -9.94 4.29
C ASP A 55 4.68 -11.30 4.37
N PHE A 56 4.11 -11.78 3.27
CA PHE A 56 3.30 -13.01 3.17
C PHE A 56 2.01 -13.06 4.04
N LYS A 57 2.00 -12.35 5.17
CA LYS A 57 0.96 -12.14 6.14
C LYS A 57 1.10 -10.73 6.72
N ILE A 58 0.05 -10.25 7.36
CA ILE A 58 0.10 -9.00 8.10
C ILE A 58 1.06 -9.16 9.29
N ARG A 59 2.08 -8.29 9.36
CA ARG A 59 3.06 -8.24 10.45
C ARG A 59 2.68 -7.23 11.51
N THR A 60 2.21 -6.06 11.08
CA THR A 60 1.77 -5.00 11.99
C THR A 60 0.66 -4.18 11.34
N ILE A 61 -0.25 -3.69 12.18
CA ILE A 61 -1.24 -2.67 11.87
C ILE A 61 -1.10 -1.61 12.96
N ALA A 62 -0.83 -0.37 12.57
CA ALA A 62 -0.61 0.73 13.52
C ALA A 62 -0.98 2.07 12.87
N PRO A 63 -1.14 3.15 13.65
CA PRO A 63 -1.18 4.50 13.09
C PRO A 63 0.08 4.80 12.26
N ILE A 64 -0.07 5.57 11.19
CA ILE A 64 1.02 5.96 10.30
C ILE A 64 2.16 6.66 11.05
N LYS A 65 3.36 6.07 10.99
CA LYS A 65 4.62 6.64 11.51
C LYS A 65 5.80 6.19 10.67
N SER A 66 6.56 7.14 10.10
CA SER A 66 7.66 6.85 9.17
C SER A 66 8.78 5.97 9.75
N ASP A 67 9.00 6.05 11.06
CA ASP A 67 10.18 5.46 11.71
C ASP A 67 9.96 3.99 12.14
N THR A 68 8.92 3.34 11.63
CA THR A 68 8.46 2.03 12.14
C THR A 68 8.52 0.88 11.14
N ILE A 69 8.96 1.13 9.90
CA ILE A 69 8.99 0.10 8.85
C ILE A 69 10.09 -0.93 9.11
N LYS A 70 9.72 -2.20 9.15
CA LYS A 70 10.65 -3.33 9.26
C LYS A 70 10.52 -4.19 8.00
N TYR A 71 11.64 -4.38 7.31
CA TYR A 71 11.73 -5.22 6.13
C TYR A 71 12.06 -6.66 6.51
N TYR A 72 11.50 -7.62 5.77
CA TYR A 72 11.63 -9.04 6.03
C TYR A 72 11.96 -9.78 4.73
N SER A 73 12.72 -10.86 4.79
CA SER A 73 13.16 -11.62 3.60
C SER A 73 12.33 -12.89 3.32
N HIS A 74 11.12 -12.99 3.86
CA HIS A 74 10.34 -14.23 3.75
C HIS A 74 9.39 -14.20 2.55
N GLY A 75 9.67 -15.09 1.59
CA GLY A 75 8.69 -15.63 0.63
C GLY A 75 7.98 -14.61 -0.28
N LYS A 76 7.27 -15.11 -1.30
CA LYS A 76 6.40 -14.25 -2.13
C LYS A 76 5.26 -13.70 -1.29
N SER A 77 4.95 -12.42 -1.46
CA SER A 77 3.83 -11.76 -0.77
C SER A 77 2.48 -12.33 -1.18
N SER A 78 1.54 -12.41 -0.23
CA SER A 78 0.13 -12.70 -0.48
C SER A 78 -0.66 -11.43 -0.19
N TYR A 79 -1.33 -10.90 -1.21
CA TYR A 79 -2.14 -9.69 -1.05
C TYR A 79 -3.48 -10.01 -0.38
N THR A 80 -3.92 -11.27 -0.46
CA THR A 80 -5.21 -11.77 0.05
C THR A 80 -5.51 -11.28 1.46
N LEU A 81 -4.61 -11.52 2.42
CA LEU A 81 -4.85 -11.18 3.82
C LEU A 81 -5.03 -9.68 4.05
N VAL A 82 -4.33 -8.84 3.30
CA VAL A 82 -4.46 -7.38 3.41
C VAL A 82 -5.77 -6.90 2.78
N LEU A 83 -6.17 -7.49 1.66
CA LEU A 83 -7.42 -7.16 0.98
C LEU A 83 -8.65 -7.59 1.80
N GLU A 84 -8.61 -8.77 2.39
CA GLU A 84 -9.64 -9.26 3.33
C GLU A 84 -9.73 -8.37 4.56
N TRP A 85 -8.58 -8.07 5.19
CA TRP A 85 -8.52 -7.15 6.32
C TRP A 85 -9.10 -5.78 5.98
N ALA A 86 -8.75 -5.22 4.81
CA ALA A 86 -9.24 -3.92 4.38
C ALA A 86 -10.77 -3.91 4.23
N LYS A 87 -11.35 -5.02 3.75
CA LYS A 87 -12.79 -5.22 3.67
C LYS A 87 -13.42 -5.31 5.07
N GLU A 88 -12.89 -6.15 5.94
CA GLU A 88 -13.39 -6.32 7.32
C GLU A 88 -13.37 -5.02 8.13
N GLU A 89 -12.31 -4.22 7.95
CA GLU A 89 -12.15 -2.93 8.61
C GLU A 89 -12.92 -1.79 7.94
N ASN A 90 -13.66 -2.05 6.86
CA ASN A 90 -14.38 -1.02 6.10
C ASN A 90 -13.44 0.13 5.67
N ILE A 91 -12.27 -0.21 5.13
CA ILE A 91 -11.36 0.76 4.53
C ILE A 91 -11.98 1.27 3.24
N ASP A 92 -12.12 2.59 3.10
CA ASP A 92 -12.64 3.21 1.88
C ASP A 92 -11.60 3.28 0.76
N THR A 93 -10.32 3.43 1.14
CA THR A 93 -9.21 3.53 0.18
C THR A 93 -7.94 2.88 0.73
N LEU A 94 -7.42 1.92 -0.03
CA LEU A 94 -6.16 1.25 0.24
C LEU A 94 -5.11 1.69 -0.79
N PHE A 95 -4.01 2.26 -0.29
CA PHE A 95 -2.79 2.44 -1.06
C PHE A 95 -1.85 1.29 -0.73
N TYR A 96 -1.33 0.59 -1.74
CA TYR A 96 -0.53 -0.62 -1.56
C TYR A 96 0.83 -0.46 -2.25
N ILE A 97 1.92 -0.35 -1.49
CA ILE A 97 3.28 -0.31 -2.02
C ILE A 97 3.77 -1.74 -2.24
N THR A 98 4.00 -2.13 -3.49
CA THR A 98 4.47 -3.48 -3.87
C THR A 98 5.02 -3.48 -5.30
N ASP A 99 5.75 -4.52 -5.66
CA ASP A 99 6.18 -4.82 -7.03
C ASP A 99 5.11 -5.55 -7.87
N VAL A 100 3.98 -5.92 -7.24
CA VAL A 100 2.87 -6.68 -7.86
C VAL A 100 3.31 -8.07 -8.37
N THR A 101 4.29 -8.71 -7.71
CA THR A 101 4.73 -10.08 -8.05
C THR A 101 4.09 -11.18 -7.18
N GLY A 102 3.32 -10.76 -6.17
CA GLY A 102 2.59 -11.61 -5.24
C GLY A 102 1.33 -12.25 -5.83
N PHE A 103 0.67 -13.06 -5.02
CA PHE A 103 -0.54 -13.79 -5.40
C PHE A 103 -1.78 -13.23 -4.70
N ILE A 104 -2.94 -13.33 -5.36
CA ILE A 104 -4.27 -13.09 -4.81
C ILE A 104 -5.07 -14.38 -4.93
N SER A 105 -5.78 -14.76 -3.87
CA SER A 105 -6.69 -15.91 -3.88
C SER A 105 -7.69 -15.81 -5.03
N ASP A 106 -7.92 -16.91 -5.74
CA ASP A 106 -8.93 -17.01 -6.80
C ASP A 106 -10.36 -16.78 -6.27
N GLU A 107 -10.55 -16.87 -4.95
CA GLU A 107 -11.82 -16.58 -4.28
C GLU A 107 -12.11 -15.08 -4.17
N ILE A 108 -11.11 -14.21 -4.34
CA ILE A 108 -11.31 -12.76 -4.40
C ILE A 108 -11.54 -12.38 -5.86
N ASP A 109 -12.80 -12.14 -6.22
CA ASP A 109 -13.23 -11.73 -7.56
C ASP A 109 -13.42 -10.21 -7.70
N HIS A 110 -13.58 -9.48 -6.59
CA HIS A 110 -13.65 -8.02 -6.55
C HIS A 110 -13.24 -7.44 -5.19
N VAL A 111 -12.98 -6.14 -5.16
CA VAL A 111 -12.78 -5.34 -3.93
C VAL A 111 -13.78 -4.18 -3.91
N ASP A 112 -14.41 -3.95 -2.76
CA ASP A 112 -15.47 -2.94 -2.58
C ASP A 112 -14.94 -1.55 -2.17
N PHE A 113 -13.62 -1.35 -2.28
CA PHE A 113 -12.92 -0.13 -1.89
C PHE A 113 -11.98 0.36 -2.99
N GLU A 114 -11.57 1.62 -2.91
CA GLU A 114 -10.59 2.15 -3.86
C GLU A 114 -9.20 1.55 -3.61
N LEU A 115 -8.65 0.84 -4.58
CA LEU A 115 -7.32 0.25 -4.49
C LEU A 115 -6.33 0.95 -5.43
N PHE A 116 -5.21 1.40 -4.88
CA PHE A 116 -4.11 2.01 -5.62
C PHE A 116 -2.80 1.28 -5.37
N TRP A 117 -2.27 0.64 -6.41
CA TRP A 117 -0.97 -0.03 -6.37
C TRP A 117 0.15 0.99 -6.62
N LEU A 118 0.94 1.30 -5.61
CA LEU A 118 2.10 2.19 -5.67
C LEU A 118 3.34 1.37 -6.05
N VAL A 119 3.65 1.34 -7.34
CA VAL A 119 4.72 0.48 -7.90
C VAL A 119 6.05 1.24 -7.97
N PRO A 120 7.09 0.79 -7.26
CA PRO A 120 8.39 1.46 -7.18
C PRO A 120 9.35 1.10 -8.32
N ASP A 121 8.87 0.40 -9.35
CA ASP A 121 9.67 -0.04 -10.50
C ASP A 121 9.23 0.68 -11.79
N ASP A 122 10.08 0.63 -12.81
CA ASP A 122 9.81 1.14 -14.14
C ASP A 122 8.79 0.32 -14.91
N PHE A 123 8.68 -0.96 -14.58
CA PHE A 123 7.72 -1.89 -15.14
C PHE A 123 6.33 -1.69 -14.53
N LEU A 124 5.30 -1.70 -15.39
CA LEU A 124 3.90 -1.60 -14.98
C LEU A 124 3.22 -2.96 -15.16
N PRO A 125 3.15 -3.78 -14.10
CA PRO A 125 2.48 -5.07 -14.15
C PRO A 125 0.97 -4.88 -14.31
N GLN A 126 0.32 -5.89 -14.91
CA GLN A 126 -1.12 -5.95 -14.94
C GLN A 126 -1.63 -6.29 -13.53
N VAL A 127 -2.50 -5.42 -12.99
CA VAL A 127 -3.14 -5.64 -11.70
C VAL A 127 -4.54 -6.23 -11.90
N PRO A 128 -5.00 -7.11 -11.00
CA PRO A 128 -6.34 -7.69 -11.10
C PRO A 128 -7.44 -6.68 -10.78
N PHE A 129 -7.19 -5.76 -9.84
CA PHE A 129 -8.13 -4.74 -9.39
C PHE A 129 -7.47 -3.38 -9.23
N GLY A 130 -8.28 -2.33 -9.10
CA GLY A 130 -7.80 -1.00 -8.75
C GLY A 130 -7.00 -0.31 -9.85
N LYS A 131 -6.10 0.60 -9.46
CA LYS A 131 -5.33 1.43 -10.39
C LYS A 131 -3.85 1.43 -10.02
N VAL A 132 -2.99 1.31 -11.02
CA VAL A 132 -1.54 1.40 -10.83
C VAL A 132 -1.09 2.87 -10.82
N ILE A 133 -0.17 3.18 -9.90
CA ILE A 133 0.52 4.46 -9.79
C ILE A 133 2.01 4.16 -9.70
N LYS A 134 2.74 4.56 -10.75
CA LYS A 134 4.19 4.54 -10.74
C LYS A 134 4.73 5.59 -9.77
N VAL A 135 5.62 5.17 -8.86
CA VAL A 135 6.25 6.05 -7.86
C VAL A 135 7.78 6.14 -8.00
N ALA A 136 8.38 5.41 -8.94
CA ALA A 136 9.73 5.67 -9.45
C ALA A 136 9.76 6.84 -10.46
#